data_AF-A0A0A9E598-F1
#
_entry.id   AF-A0A0A9E598-F1
#
_cell.length_a   1.000
_cell.length_b   1.000
_cell.length_c   1.000
_cell.angle_alpha   90.00
_cell.angle_beta   90.00
_cell.angle_gamma   90.00
#
_symmetry.space_group_name_H-M   'P 1'
#
loop_
_entity.id
_entity.type
_entity.pdbx_description
1 polymer ?
#
loop_
_entity_poly.entity_id
_entity_poly.type
_entity_poly.pdbx_seq_one_letter_code
_entity_poly.pdbx_strand_id
1 'polypeptide(L)'
;MRIIAIALSPIAPSLSLRIYSQLGFTEDQFRALRWEDTKWGGLKAGQVMMEPKPVFARIETETEDEAQASSKAAKGGNKKACSKGLVEA
;
A
#
# COMPACT_ATOMS: atom_id res chain seq x y z
N MET A 1 0.15 10.64 -7.23
CA MET A 1 0.54 10.45 -5.80
C MET A 1 1.70 11.33 -5.36
N ARG A 2 2.86 11.36 -6.06
CA ARG A 2 4.03 12.17 -5.67
C ARG A 2 3.71 13.64 -5.33
N ILE A 3 3.05 14.34 -6.25
CA ILE A 3 2.70 15.77 -6.09
C ILE A 3 1.82 15.99 -4.85
N ILE A 4 0.85 15.10 -4.62
CA ILE A 4 -0.05 15.17 -3.46
C ILE A 4 0.74 15.02 -2.16
N ALA A 5 1.68 14.08 -2.09
CA ALA A 5 2.54 13.91 -0.91
C ALA A 5 3.39 15.16 -0.63
N ILE A 6 3.88 15.84 -1.67
CA ILE A 6 4.63 17.11 -1.51
C ILE A 6 3.70 18.19 -0.98
N ALA A 7 2.50 18.35 -1.55
CA ALA A 7 1.53 19.36 -1.15
C ALA A 7 0.96 19.12 0.27
N LEU A 8 0.87 17.86 0.70
CA LEU A 8 0.36 17.46 2.03
C LEU A 8 1.44 17.56 3.12
N SER A 9 2.73 17.61 2.77
CA SER A 9 3.86 17.70 3.69
C SER A 9 3.71 18.72 4.84
N PRO A 10 3.25 19.97 4.62
CA PRO A 10 3.09 20.95 5.70
C PRO A 10 1.97 20.62 6.70
N ILE A 11 1.02 19.75 6.34
CA ILE A 11 -0.15 19.41 7.17
C ILE A 11 0.05 18.05 7.84
N ALA A 12 0.52 17.06 7.09
CA ALA A 12 0.73 15.69 7.55
C ALA A 12 2.07 15.13 7.05
N PRO A 13 3.20 15.57 7.64
CA PRO A 13 4.53 15.20 7.17
C PRO A 13 4.80 13.69 7.29
N SER A 14 4.32 13.04 8.34
CA SER A 14 4.52 11.59 8.56
C SER A 14 3.72 10.71 7.58
N LEU A 15 2.54 11.16 7.15
CA LEU A 15 1.75 10.47 6.12
C LEU A 15 2.34 10.70 4.74
N SER A 16 2.76 11.94 4.47
CA SER A 16 3.41 12.34 3.23
C SER A 16 4.68 11.53 3.00
N LEU A 17 5.53 11.39 4.03
CA LEU A 17 6.72 10.54 3.98
C LEU A 17 6.38 9.07 3.69
N ARG A 18 5.32 8.52 4.30
CA ARG A 18 4.87 7.14 4.03
C ARG A 18 4.42 6.93 2.59
N ILE A 19 3.71 7.90 2.01
CA ILE A 19 3.33 7.86 0.59
C ILE A 19 4.59 7.95 -0.27
N TYR A 20 5.53 8.83 0.10
CA TYR A 20 6.77 9.05 -0.66
C TYR A 20 7.69 7.83 -0.64
N SER A 21 7.79 7.13 0.50
CA SER A 21 8.61 5.92 0.62
C SER A 21 8.04 4.73 -0.15
N GLN A 22 6.71 4.62 -0.26
CA GLN A 22 6.07 3.60 -1.10
C GLN A 22 6.41 3.76 -2.57
N LEU A 23 6.58 5.00 -3.02
CA LEU A 23 7.03 5.29 -4.37
C LEU A 23 8.50 4.93 -4.61
N GLY A 24 9.26 4.54 -3.57
CA GLY A 24 10.69 4.19 -3.68
C GLY A 24 11.65 5.35 -3.41
N PHE A 25 11.18 6.46 -2.84
CA PHE A 25 12.04 7.58 -2.43
C PHE A 25 12.52 7.42 -0.99
N THR A 26 13.70 7.96 -0.70
CA THR A 26 14.29 7.96 0.64
C THR A 26 13.79 9.14 1.48
N GLU A 27 13.93 9.04 2.80
CA GLU A 27 13.57 10.13 3.71
C GLU A 27 14.39 11.40 3.46
N ASP A 28 15.67 11.27 3.12
CA ASP A 28 16.53 12.42 2.79
C ASP A 28 16.01 13.19 1.56
N GLN A 29 15.56 12.46 0.53
CA GLN A 29 14.93 13.07 -0.64
C GLN A 29 13.62 13.76 -0.29
N PHE A 30 12.87 13.24 0.67
CA PHE A 30 11.65 13.88 1.17
C PHE A 30 11.97 15.18 1.94
N ARG A 31 13.03 15.20 2.76
CA ARG A 31 13.44 16.40 3.52
C ARG A 31 13.96 17.53 2.63
N ALA A 32 14.54 17.20 1.48
CA ALA A 32 15.01 18.16 0.50
C ALA A 32 13.91 18.72 -0.43
N LEU A 33 12.66 18.28 -0.28
CA LEU A 33 11.57 18.67 -1.17
C LEU A 33 11.29 20.17 -1.17
N ARG A 34 11.08 20.70 -2.38
CA ARG A 34 10.64 22.07 -2.64
C ARG A 34 9.33 22.07 -3.40
N TRP A 35 8.65 23.23 -3.38
CA TRP A 35 7.45 23.44 -4.19
C TRP A 35 7.69 23.30 -5.70
N GLU A 36 8.90 23.57 -6.17
CA GLU A 36 9.32 23.35 -7.56
C GLU A 36 9.25 21.88 -7.97
N ASP A 37 9.37 20.96 -7.02
CA ASP A 37 9.26 19.53 -7.24
C ASP A 37 7.81 19.11 -7.49
N THR A 38 6.82 19.99 -7.44
CA THR A 38 5.42 19.64 -7.78
C THR A 38 5.15 19.55 -9.28
N LYS A 39 6.16 19.72 -10.13
CA LYS A 39 6.05 19.56 -11.58
C LYS A 39 5.69 18.13 -12.00
N TRP A 40 4.90 18.01 -13.06
CA TRP A 40 4.58 16.71 -13.68
C TRP A 40 5.82 16.05 -14.29
N GLY A 41 5.81 14.72 -14.40
CA GLY A 41 6.89 13.96 -15.04
C GLY A 41 8.10 13.62 -14.16
N GLY A 42 8.07 13.93 -12.86
CA GLY A 42 9.18 13.66 -11.94
C GLY A 42 9.37 12.20 -11.48
N LEU A 43 8.53 11.26 -11.91
CA LEU A 43 8.68 9.84 -11.59
C LEU A 43 9.28 9.12 -12.80
N LYS A 44 10.44 8.49 -12.63
CA LYS A 44 11.14 7.82 -13.72
C LYS A 44 10.41 6.52 -14.09
N ALA A 45 10.31 6.24 -15.38
CA ALA A 45 9.80 4.95 -15.85
C ALA A 45 10.71 3.81 -15.35
N GLY A 46 10.11 2.70 -14.91
CA GLY A 46 10.86 1.56 -14.36
C GLY A 46 11.37 1.74 -12.93
N GLN A 47 10.96 2.79 -12.22
CA GLN A 47 11.28 2.94 -10.80
C GLN A 47 10.65 1.81 -9.97
N VAL A 48 11.50 1.09 -9.24
CA VAL A 48 11.06 0.02 -8.34
C VAL A 48 10.34 0.66 -7.15
N MET A 49 9.07 0.27 -6.96
CA MET A 49 8.27 0.69 -5.81
C MET A 49 8.49 -0.26 -4.64
N MET A 50 8.32 0.26 -3.43
CA MET A 50 8.34 -0.56 -2.23
C MET A 50 7.04 -1.35 -2.10
N GLU A 51 7.08 -2.39 -1.26
CA GLU A 51 5.88 -3.18 -0.95
C GLU A 51 4.75 -2.26 -0.43
N PRO A 52 3.54 -2.32 -1.02
CA PRO A 52 2.46 -1.41 -0.68
C PRO A 52 1.95 -1.67 0.73
N LYS A 53 2.11 -0.69 1.63
CA LYS A 53 1.58 -0.72 2.99
C LYS A 53 0.38 0.23 3.11
N PRO A 54 -0.71 -0.11 3.82
CA PRO A 54 -1.80 0.84 4.03
C PRO A 54 -1.30 2.13 4.71
N VAL A 55 -1.55 3.28 4.08
CA VAL A 55 -1.19 4.61 4.62
C VAL A 55 -2.27 5.12 5.57
N PHE A 56 -3.53 4.90 5.19
CA PHE A 56 -4.70 5.22 6.00
C PHE A 56 -5.34 3.92 6.44
N ALA A 57 -5.49 3.74 7.76
CA ALA A 57 -6.27 2.63 8.30
C ALA A 57 -7.77 2.90 8.08
N ARG A 58 -8.54 1.83 7.89
CA ARG A 58 -10.00 1.93 7.95
C ARG A 58 -10.37 2.31 9.39
N ILE A 59 -11.29 3.26 9.52
CA ILE A 59 -11.92 3.58 10.80
C ILE A 59 -13.14 2.65 10.91
N GLU A 60 -13.21 1.86 11.97
CA GLU A 60 -14.37 1.01 12.27
C GLU A 60 -15.38 1.83 13.08
N THR A 61 -16.62 1.90 12.62
CA THR A 61 -17.75 2.39 13.41
C THR A 61 -18.45 1.20 14.02
N GLU A 62 -18.71 1.24 15.33
CA GLU A 62 -19.28 0.14 16.15
C GLU A 62 -20.57 -0.47 15.56
N THR A 63 -21.23 0.22 14.62
CA THR A 63 -22.44 -0.23 13.92
C THR A 63 -22.20 -1.22 12.77
N GLU A 64 -20.97 -1.36 12.26
CA GLU A 64 -20.65 -2.26 11.13
C GLU A 64 -20.12 -3.64 11.56
N ASP A 65 -19.73 -3.83 12.82
CA ASP A 65 -19.13 -5.08 13.31
C ASP A 65 -20.11 -6.27 13.34
N GLU A 66 -21.41 -6.03 13.58
CA GLU A 66 -22.42 -7.08 13.54
C GLU A 66 -22.74 -7.57 12.12
N ALA A 67 -22.48 -6.78 11.08
CA ALA A 67 -22.80 -7.15 9.70
C ALA A 67 -21.73 -8.03 9.05
N GLN A 68 -20.45 -7.89 9.43
CA GLN A 68 -19.35 -8.66 8.81
C GLN A 68 -19.02 -9.97 9.53
N ALA A 69 -19.41 -10.15 10.78
CA ALA A 69 -19.22 -11.43 11.50
C ALA A 69 -20.05 -12.59 10.90
N SER A 70 -21.15 -12.31 10.19
CA SER A 70 -22.03 -13.34 9.62
C SER A 70 -21.61 -13.88 8.24
N SER A 71 -20.73 -13.17 7.50
CA SER A 71 -20.38 -13.55 6.12
C SER A 71 -19.06 -14.32 5.98
N LYS A 72 -18.27 -14.46 7.06
CA LYS A 72 -17.00 -15.21 7.04
C LYS A 72 -17.10 -16.68 7.52
N ALA A 73 -18.28 -17.13 7.93
CA ALA A 73 -18.48 -18.50 8.43
C ALA A 73 -18.79 -19.56 7.35
N ALA A 74 -18.96 -19.19 6.07
CA ALA A 74 -19.41 -20.10 5.01
C ALA A 74 -18.41 -20.29 3.85
N LYS A 75 -17.11 -20.48 4.13
CA LYS A 75 -16.22 -21.18 3.18
C LYS A 75 -15.00 -21.81 3.86
N GLY A 76 -15.25 -22.66 4.86
CA GLY A 76 -14.29 -23.65 5.33
C GLY A 76 -14.53 -25.00 4.65
N GLY A 77 -13.55 -25.49 3.88
CA GLY A 77 -13.64 -26.76 3.19
C GLY A 77 -12.26 -27.36 2.92
N ASN A 78 -11.54 -27.72 3.98
CA ASN A 78 -10.30 -28.49 3.94
C ASN A 78 -10.56 -29.92 3.40
N LYS A 79 -9.89 -30.34 2.32
CA LYS A 79 -9.64 -31.76 2.02
C LYS A 79 -8.25 -31.97 1.42
N LYS A 80 -7.34 -32.37 2.32
CA LYS A 80 -6.40 -33.50 2.27
C LYS A 80 -5.57 -33.77 1.00
N ALA A 81 -4.27 -33.93 1.26
CA ALA A 81 -3.23 -34.50 0.42
C ALA A 81 -3.66 -35.72 -0.43
N CYS A 82 -3.11 -35.81 -1.65
CA CYS A 82 -2.78 -37.09 -2.26
C CYS A 82 -1.53 -36.96 -3.13
N SER A 83 -0.65 -37.94 -2.93
CA SER A 83 0.68 -38.14 -3.49
C SER A 83 0.70 -38.70 -4.92
N LYS A 84 1.91 -38.69 -5.49
CA LYS A 84 2.50 -39.60 -6.52
C LYS A 84 2.24 -39.32 -8.00
N GLY A 85 3.34 -39.22 -8.75
CA GLY A 85 3.49 -39.94 -10.02
C GLY A 85 4.10 -39.16 -11.19
N LEU A 86 5.42 -39.29 -11.34
CA LEU A 86 6.17 -39.53 -12.60
C LEU A 86 5.33 -39.74 -13.88
N VAL A 87 5.58 -38.98 -14.97
CA VAL A 87 5.83 -39.57 -16.31
C VAL A 87 6.44 -38.54 -17.29
N GLU A 88 7.49 -38.98 -17.98
CA GLU A 88 8.11 -38.43 -19.19
C GLU A 88 7.19 -38.62 -20.41
N ALA A 89 7.33 -37.75 -21.42
CA ALA A 89 7.04 -38.05 -22.83
C ALA A 89 7.85 -37.10 -23.73
#